data_AF-A0A920NEI0-F1
#
_entry.id   AF-A0A920NEI0-F1
#
_cell.length_a   1.000
_cell.length_b   1.000
_cell.length_c   1.000
_cell.angle_alpha   90.00
_cell.angle_beta   90.00
_cell.angle_gamma   90.00
#
_symmetry.space_group_name_H-M   'P 1'
#
loop_
_entity.id
_entity.type
_entity.pdbx_description
1 polymer ?
#
loop_
_entity_poly.entity_id
_entity_poly.type
_entity_poly.pdbx_seq_one_letter_code
_entity_poly.pdbx_strand_id
1 'polypeptide(L)'
;MNVDGINTLSCMKSHKDIKGDLRIFPLPHLKVVKDLVADLSTLYKQYESIEPWLKTSKSQKNEINQSKENREKLDGLYECIMCACCSTSCPSYWWNGDSYLGPAVLLQAYRWISDSRDEEKKERLKMVADKLKLYRCHTIMNCTSSCPKGLNPAKAIGSIKKMLATS
;
A
#
# COMPACT_ATOMS: atom_id res chain seq x y z
N MET A 1 1.20 8.23 -12.69
CA MET A 1 2.24 8.01 -13.74
C MET A 1 3.55 8.60 -13.24
N ASN A 2 4.66 8.47 -13.96
CA ASN A 2 5.92 9.10 -13.59
C ASN A 2 6.05 10.45 -14.31
N VAL A 3 6.18 11.53 -13.56
CA VAL A 3 6.28 12.90 -14.06
C VAL A 3 7.60 13.47 -13.58
N ASP A 4 8.49 13.74 -14.53
CA ASP A 4 9.87 14.21 -14.31
C ASP A 4 10.64 13.41 -13.25
N GLY A 5 10.58 12.08 -13.36
CA GLY A 5 11.30 11.15 -12.48
C GLY A 5 10.52 10.76 -11.21
N ILE A 6 9.41 11.42 -10.89
CA ILE A 6 8.64 11.16 -9.66
C ILE A 6 7.28 10.54 -9.98
N ASN A 7 6.95 9.44 -9.31
CA ASN A 7 5.59 8.87 -9.37
C ASN A 7 4.61 9.79 -8.65
N THR A 8 3.59 10.27 -9.36
CA THR A 8 2.57 11.17 -8.81
C THR A 8 1.24 11.07 -9.57
N LEU A 9 0.24 11.83 -9.11
CA LEU A 9 -1.01 12.06 -9.84
C LEU A 9 -0.84 13.29 -10.72
N SER A 10 -0.99 13.13 -12.03
CA SER A 10 -0.82 14.23 -12.98
C SER A 10 -1.82 15.37 -12.76
N CYS A 11 -3.02 15.07 -12.26
CA CYS A 11 -4.02 16.08 -11.91
C CYS A 11 -3.63 16.95 -10.70
N MET A 12 -2.61 16.56 -9.93
CA MET A 12 -2.12 17.31 -8.76
C MET A 12 -0.72 17.89 -8.97
N LYS A 13 -0.04 17.54 -10.06
CA LYS A 13 1.31 18.03 -10.35
C LYS A 13 1.22 19.24 -11.27
N SER A 14 1.56 20.42 -10.76
CA SER A 14 1.58 21.65 -11.55
C SER A 14 2.75 21.62 -12.53
N HIS A 15 2.49 21.98 -13.79
CA HIS A 15 3.55 22.16 -14.79
C HIS A 15 4.50 23.30 -14.43
N LYS A 16 4.06 24.26 -13.60
CA LYS A 16 4.89 25.39 -13.12
C LYS A 16 6.03 24.94 -12.20
N ASP A 17 5.92 23.74 -11.62
CA ASP A 17 6.93 23.19 -10.72
C ASP A 17 8.11 22.55 -11.48
N ILE A 18 8.03 22.49 -12.82
CA ILE A 18 8.96 21.75 -13.66
C ILE A 18 9.73 22.74 -14.53
N LYS A 19 11.05 22.63 -14.52
CA LYS A 19 11.95 23.50 -15.28
C LYS A 19 12.40 22.77 -16.55
N GLY A 20 12.27 23.43 -17.70
CA GLY A 20 12.62 22.84 -18.99
C GLY A 20 11.57 21.84 -19.48
N ASP A 21 12.03 20.79 -20.16
CA ASP A 21 11.15 19.84 -20.84
C ASP A 21 10.41 18.92 -19.85
N LEU A 22 9.09 18.82 -20.02
CA LEU A 22 8.24 17.95 -19.21
C LEU A 22 8.32 16.50 -19.71
N ARG A 23 9.00 15.65 -18.96
CA ARG A 23 9.11 14.21 -19.25
C ARG A 23 8.01 13.42 -18.53
N ILE A 24 7.25 12.63 -19.28
CA ILE A 24 6.15 11.82 -18.77
C ILE A 24 6.35 10.37 -19.19
N PHE A 25 6.28 9.45 -18.22
CA PHE A 25 6.38 8.02 -18.45
C PHE A 25 5.22 7.28 -17.76
N PRO A 26 4.89 6.05 -18.20
CA PRO A 26 4.06 5.13 -17.42
C PRO A 26 4.64 4.91 -16.01
N LEU A 27 3.87 4.26 -15.13
CA LEU A 27 4.41 3.84 -13.84
C LEU A 27 5.60 2.87 -14.05
N PRO A 28 6.72 3.03 -13.32
CA PRO A 28 7.93 2.26 -13.57
C PRO A 28 7.75 0.75 -13.39
N HIS A 29 8.47 -0.02 -14.20
CA HIS A 29 8.60 -1.48 -14.10
C HIS A 29 7.27 -2.25 -14.17
N LEU A 30 6.26 -1.68 -14.82
CA LEU A 30 5.03 -2.37 -15.18
C LEU A 30 5.01 -2.64 -16.69
N LYS A 31 4.30 -3.69 -17.09
CA LYS A 31 4.00 -3.93 -18.50
C LYS A 31 3.10 -2.81 -19.02
N VAL A 32 3.54 -2.13 -20.08
CA VAL A 32 2.73 -1.11 -20.76
C VAL A 32 1.70 -1.81 -21.63
N VAL A 33 0.42 -1.49 -21.43
CA VAL A 33 -0.67 -1.95 -22.29
C VAL A 33 -0.70 -1.11 -23.56
N LYS A 34 -0.75 0.22 -23.40
CA LYS A 34 -0.67 1.22 -24.47
C LYS A 34 -0.39 2.60 -23.88
N ASP A 35 0.46 3.39 -24.54
CA ASP A 35 0.79 4.77 -24.15
C ASP A 35 1.21 4.87 -22.66
N LEU A 36 0.44 5.59 -21.84
CA LEU A 36 0.68 5.78 -20.40
C LEU A 36 -0.08 4.79 -19.51
N VAL A 37 -0.79 3.83 -20.12
CA VAL A 37 -1.60 2.83 -19.41
C VAL A 37 -0.75 1.60 -19.12
N ALA A 38 -0.48 1.37 -17.84
CA ALA A 38 0.24 0.21 -17.33
C ALA A 38 -0.72 -0.86 -16.79
N ASP A 39 -0.33 -2.12 -16.89
CA ASP A 39 -1.06 -3.25 -16.33
C ASP A 39 -0.90 -3.32 -14.80
N LEU A 40 -2.02 -3.24 -14.09
CA LEU A 40 -2.11 -3.30 -12.62
C LEU A 40 -2.73 -4.60 -12.10
N SER A 41 -2.97 -5.58 -12.96
CA SER A 41 -3.64 -6.83 -12.60
C SER A 41 -2.97 -7.57 -11.44
N THR A 42 -1.63 -7.64 -11.43
CA THR A 42 -0.87 -8.24 -10.31
C THR A 42 -1.12 -7.51 -8.99
N LEU A 43 -1.13 -6.19 -8.98
CA LEU A 43 -1.37 -5.40 -7.77
C LEU A 43 -2.78 -5.65 -7.22
N TYR A 44 -3.79 -5.71 -8.09
CA TYR A 44 -5.17 -5.96 -7.65
C TYR A 44 -5.36 -7.40 -7.14
N LYS A 45 -4.73 -8.40 -7.78
CA LYS A 45 -4.69 -9.78 -7.25
C LYS A 45 -4.02 -9.86 -5.88
N GLN A 46 -2.92 -9.13 -5.70
CA GLN A 46 -2.24 -9.04 -4.39
C GLN A 46 -3.11 -8.34 -3.34
N TYR A 47 -3.83 -7.29 -3.72
CA TYR A 47 -4.78 -6.61 -2.84
C TYR A 47 -5.96 -7.52 -2.43
N GLU A 48 -6.50 -8.30 -3.36
CA GLU A 48 -7.51 -9.31 -3.05
C GLU A 48 -6.98 -10.39 -2.10
N SER A 49 -5.73 -10.81 -2.27
CA SER A 49 -5.10 -11.87 -1.47
C SER A 49 -4.93 -11.56 0.02
N ILE A 50 -5.07 -10.29 0.44
CA ILE A 50 -5.04 -9.89 1.85
C ILE A 50 -6.44 -9.80 2.48
N GLU A 51 -7.47 -10.15 1.72
CA GLU A 51 -8.88 -10.18 2.12
C GLU A 51 -9.34 -8.87 2.77
N PRO A 52 -9.40 -7.76 2.01
CA PRO A 52 -9.53 -6.42 2.54
C PRO A 52 -10.99 -6.04 2.88
N TRP A 53 -11.63 -6.86 3.69
CA TRP A 53 -12.97 -6.64 4.27
C TRP A 53 -12.99 -7.04 5.74
N LEU A 54 -13.98 -6.57 6.49
CA LEU A 54 -14.09 -6.84 7.93
C LEU A 54 -14.41 -8.32 8.18
N LYS A 55 -13.66 -8.99 9.05
CA LYS A 55 -13.94 -10.34 9.51
C LYS A 55 -14.27 -10.34 11.01
N THR A 56 -15.50 -10.71 11.35
CA THR A 56 -16.00 -10.77 12.73
C THR A 56 -17.06 -11.86 12.86
N SER A 57 -17.06 -12.53 14.01
CA SER A 57 -18.04 -13.55 14.39
C SER A 57 -19.38 -12.96 14.87
N LYS A 58 -19.42 -11.65 15.14
CA LYS A 58 -20.61 -10.98 15.70
C LYS A 58 -21.71 -10.88 14.65
N SER A 59 -22.86 -11.48 14.96
CA SER A 59 -24.12 -11.30 14.21
C SER A 59 -24.46 -9.80 14.11
N GLN A 60 -24.55 -9.27 12.89
CA GLN A 60 -24.74 -7.85 12.56
C GLN A 60 -26.15 -7.30 12.86
N LYS A 61 -26.72 -7.57 14.04
CA LYS A 61 -28.03 -7.00 14.41
C LYS A 61 -27.94 -5.51 14.78
N ASN A 62 -26.76 -5.05 15.22
CA ASN A 62 -26.47 -3.67 15.63
C ASN A 62 -25.09 -3.23 15.13
N GLU A 63 -24.77 -1.94 15.30
CA GLU A 63 -23.43 -1.38 15.05
C GLU A 63 -22.34 -2.04 15.94
N ILE A 64 -21.11 -2.13 15.41
CA ILE A 64 -19.95 -2.61 16.18
C ILE A 64 -19.27 -1.42 16.86
N ASN A 65 -19.32 -1.39 18.19
CA ASN A 65 -18.69 -0.34 18.99
C ASN A 65 -17.18 -0.24 18.73
N GLN A 66 -16.72 0.99 18.49
CA GLN A 66 -15.30 1.33 18.36
C GLN A 66 -15.05 2.66 19.08
N SER A 67 -14.07 2.69 20.00
CA SER A 67 -13.67 3.93 20.67
C SER A 67 -12.98 4.90 19.70
N LYS A 68 -13.03 6.21 19.99
CA LYS A 68 -12.34 7.23 19.20
C LYS A 68 -10.84 6.92 19.05
N GLU A 69 -10.19 6.55 20.14
CA GLU A 69 -8.77 6.16 20.16
C GLU A 69 -8.48 4.95 19.25
N ASN A 70 -9.37 3.94 19.21
CA ASN A 70 -9.20 2.81 18.30
C ASN A 70 -9.45 3.20 16.84
N ARG A 71 -10.40 4.10 16.57
CA ARG A 71 -10.66 4.61 15.22
C ARG A 71 -9.51 5.46 14.70
N GLU A 72 -8.91 6.31 15.52
CA GLU A 72 -7.76 7.18 15.16
C GLU A 72 -6.54 6.37 14.67
N LYS A 73 -6.37 5.12 15.13
CA LYS A 73 -5.32 4.21 14.63
C LYS A 73 -5.42 3.92 13.12
N LEU A 74 -6.57 4.17 12.51
CA LEU A 74 -6.79 3.97 11.08
C LEU A 74 -6.42 5.20 10.24
N ASP A 75 -6.24 6.38 10.85
CA ASP A 75 -5.87 7.60 10.14
C ASP A 75 -4.48 7.47 9.55
N GLY A 76 -4.34 7.95 8.31
CA GLY A 76 -3.15 7.71 7.49
C GLY A 76 -3.07 6.33 6.83
N LEU A 77 -4.10 5.48 7.00
CA LEU A 77 -4.20 4.16 6.37
C LEU A 77 -5.37 4.08 5.38
N TYR A 78 -6.59 4.44 5.79
CA TYR A 78 -7.79 4.26 4.96
C TYR A 78 -7.88 5.25 3.79
N GLU A 79 -7.12 6.34 3.82
CA GLU A 79 -7.07 7.40 2.81
C GLU A 79 -6.27 7.00 1.56
N CYS A 80 -5.68 5.80 1.55
CA CYS A 80 -4.97 5.27 0.41
C CYS A 80 -5.95 5.01 -0.74
N ILE A 81 -5.67 5.65 -1.88
CA ILE A 81 -6.51 5.60 -3.09
C ILE A 81 -6.09 4.50 -4.09
N MET A 82 -5.25 3.55 -3.68
CA MET A 82 -4.76 2.45 -4.52
C MET A 82 -4.16 2.87 -5.88
N CYS A 83 -3.48 4.02 -5.94
CA CYS A 83 -2.89 4.57 -7.18
C CYS A 83 -1.56 3.93 -7.63
N ALA A 84 -1.06 2.92 -6.91
CA ALA A 84 0.19 2.20 -7.18
C ALA A 84 1.50 3.02 -7.20
N CYS A 85 1.49 4.35 -6.98
CA CYS A 85 2.69 5.20 -7.01
C CYS A 85 3.79 4.71 -6.05
N CYS A 86 3.40 4.32 -4.84
CA CYS A 86 4.34 3.86 -3.81
C CYS A 86 4.93 2.47 -4.12
N SER A 87 4.14 1.55 -4.71
CA SER A 87 4.65 0.22 -5.08
C SER A 87 5.57 0.30 -6.28
N THR A 88 5.20 1.06 -7.29
CA THR A 88 5.99 1.24 -8.53
C THR A 88 7.15 2.21 -8.37
N SER A 89 7.36 2.81 -7.19
CA SER A 89 8.59 3.53 -6.84
C SER A 89 9.56 2.69 -6.01
N CYS A 90 9.15 1.48 -5.58
CA CYS A 90 9.91 0.61 -4.70
C CYS A 90 10.79 -0.35 -5.52
N PRO A 91 12.13 -0.26 -5.44
CA PRO A 91 13.01 -1.17 -6.16
C PRO A 91 12.79 -2.65 -5.82
N SER A 92 12.48 -2.99 -4.56
CA SER A 92 12.14 -4.37 -4.20
C SER A 92 10.93 -4.91 -4.96
N TYR A 93 9.96 -4.05 -5.28
CA TYR A 93 8.76 -4.42 -6.04
C TYR A 93 9.05 -4.52 -7.54
N TRP A 94 10.00 -3.75 -8.06
CA TRP A 94 10.49 -3.94 -9.44
C TRP A 94 11.06 -5.35 -9.60
N TRP A 95 11.96 -5.75 -8.70
CA TRP A 95 12.65 -7.03 -8.80
C TRP A 95 11.82 -8.25 -8.41
N ASN A 96 10.82 -8.09 -7.54
CA ASN A 96 10.10 -9.23 -6.95
C ASN A 96 8.58 -9.02 -6.96
N GLY A 97 8.03 -8.21 -7.86
CA GLY A 97 6.61 -7.81 -7.87
C GLY A 97 5.63 -8.96 -7.97
N ASP A 98 6.05 -10.13 -8.47
CA ASP A 98 5.21 -11.34 -8.54
C ASP A 98 4.95 -11.97 -7.17
N SER A 99 5.84 -11.77 -6.19
CA SER A 99 5.75 -12.41 -4.86
C SER A 99 5.73 -11.40 -3.70
N TYR A 100 6.47 -10.30 -3.80
CA TYR A 100 6.44 -9.21 -2.83
C TYR A 100 5.17 -8.38 -3.02
N LEU A 101 4.36 -8.31 -1.97
CA LEU A 101 3.05 -7.64 -2.02
C LEU A 101 3.16 -6.13 -2.27
N GLY A 102 4.29 -5.53 -1.91
CA GLY A 102 4.53 -4.11 -2.11
C GLY A 102 3.85 -3.22 -1.06
N PRO A 103 4.27 -1.94 -0.99
CA PRO A 103 3.85 -1.01 0.05
C PRO A 103 2.38 -0.64 0.03
N ALA A 104 1.73 -0.55 -1.14
CA ALA A 104 0.29 -0.25 -1.21
C ALA A 104 -0.54 -1.34 -0.51
N VAL A 105 -0.28 -2.60 -0.87
CA VAL A 105 -0.99 -3.76 -0.33
C VAL A 105 -0.65 -3.97 1.14
N LEU A 106 0.63 -3.84 1.53
CA LEU A 106 1.02 -4.01 2.93
C LEU A 106 0.48 -2.90 3.84
N LEU A 107 0.31 -1.67 3.35
CA LEU A 107 -0.40 -0.62 4.10
C LEU A 107 -1.87 -1.00 4.33
N GLN A 108 -2.53 -1.57 3.33
CA GLN A 108 -3.91 -2.05 3.47
C GLN A 108 -4.02 -3.28 4.38
N ALA A 109 -3.05 -4.20 4.33
CA ALA A 109 -2.99 -5.30 5.29
C ALA A 109 -2.88 -4.76 6.72
N TYR A 110 -2.01 -3.76 6.94
CA TYR A 110 -1.88 -3.12 8.24
C TYR A 110 -3.16 -2.39 8.70
N ARG A 111 -3.90 -1.78 7.77
CA ARG A 111 -5.20 -1.15 8.03
C ARG A 111 -6.22 -2.12 8.61
N TRP A 112 -6.22 -3.38 8.17
CA TRP A 112 -7.10 -4.42 8.71
C TRP A 112 -6.55 -5.04 10.00
N ILE A 113 -5.23 -5.28 10.08
CA ILE A 113 -4.55 -5.76 11.30
C ILE A 113 -4.75 -4.79 12.49
N SER A 114 -4.89 -3.48 12.19
CA SER A 114 -5.04 -2.42 13.20
C SER A 114 -6.50 -2.09 13.55
N ASP A 115 -7.49 -2.60 12.81
CA ASP A 115 -8.90 -2.31 13.08
C ASP A 115 -9.40 -3.11 14.28
N SER A 116 -9.81 -2.43 15.35
CA SER A 116 -10.28 -3.08 16.58
C SER A 116 -11.56 -3.91 16.41
N ARG A 117 -12.25 -3.75 15.28
CA ARG A 117 -13.48 -4.49 14.95
C ARG A 117 -13.17 -5.80 14.25
N ASP A 118 -11.97 -5.96 13.70
CA ASP A 118 -11.56 -7.16 12.98
C ASP A 118 -10.97 -8.19 13.96
N GLU A 119 -11.55 -9.39 13.97
CA GLU A 119 -11.19 -10.45 14.93
C GLU A 119 -10.08 -11.36 14.39
N GLU A 120 -9.67 -11.19 13.13
CA GLU A 120 -8.75 -12.08 12.41
C GLU A 120 -7.31 -11.58 12.39
N LYS A 121 -6.93 -10.73 13.35
CA LYS A 121 -5.59 -10.12 13.42
C LYS A 121 -4.45 -11.15 13.29
N LYS A 122 -4.55 -12.28 13.98
CA LYS A 122 -3.52 -13.34 13.96
C LYS A 122 -3.40 -13.99 12.58
N GLU A 123 -4.53 -14.32 11.95
CA GLU A 123 -4.53 -14.92 10.62
C GLU A 123 -4.04 -13.93 9.55
N ARG A 124 -4.43 -12.65 9.63
CA ARG A 124 -3.91 -11.60 8.75
C ARG A 124 -2.40 -11.41 8.85
N LEU A 125 -1.86 -11.47 10.08
CA LEU A 125 -0.40 -11.42 10.29
C LEU A 125 0.28 -12.62 9.62
N LYS A 126 -0.25 -13.83 9.78
CA LYS A 126 0.28 -15.04 9.11
C LYS A 126 0.24 -14.94 7.59
N MET A 127 -0.84 -14.39 7.02
CA MET A 127 -1.00 -14.25 5.55
C MET A 127 0.14 -13.45 4.91
N VAL A 128 0.66 -12.44 5.62
CA VAL A 128 1.77 -11.58 5.16
C VAL A 128 3.14 -12.00 5.69
N ALA A 129 3.22 -12.87 6.71
CA ALA A 129 4.45 -13.32 7.35
C ALA A 129 5.26 -14.33 6.50
N ASP A 130 5.51 -14.00 5.25
CA ASP A 130 6.29 -14.80 4.31
C ASP A 130 7.54 -14.03 3.81
N LYS A 131 8.62 -14.78 3.56
CA LYS A 131 9.94 -14.25 3.14
C LYS A 131 9.87 -13.43 1.86
N LEU A 132 8.96 -13.78 0.96
CA LEU A 132 8.76 -13.09 -0.30
C LEU A 132 7.68 -12.01 -0.17
N LYS A 133 6.58 -12.26 0.55
CA LYS A 133 5.46 -11.31 0.69
C LYS A 133 5.78 -10.02 1.45
N LEU A 134 6.49 -10.11 2.58
CA LEU A 134 6.76 -8.97 3.47
C LEU A 134 8.25 -8.63 3.56
N TYR A 135 9.10 -9.65 3.69
CA TYR A 135 10.51 -9.45 4.07
C TYR A 135 11.42 -9.00 2.92
N ARG A 136 10.90 -8.82 1.70
CA ARG A 136 11.59 -8.08 0.62
C ARG A 136 11.61 -6.57 0.83
N CYS A 137 10.88 -6.04 1.82
CA CYS A 137 10.99 -4.63 2.20
C CYS A 137 12.34 -4.37 2.91
N HIS A 138 13.24 -3.63 2.24
CA HIS A 138 14.55 -3.22 2.75
C HIS A 138 14.60 -1.75 3.17
N THR A 139 13.45 -1.18 3.61
CA THR A 139 13.39 0.19 4.15
C THR A 139 14.02 1.27 3.26
N ILE A 140 13.82 1.15 1.94
CA ILE A 140 14.34 2.09 0.92
C ILE A 140 13.62 3.46 0.98
N MET A 141 12.43 3.51 1.57
CA MET A 141 11.62 4.72 1.81
C MET A 141 11.02 5.45 0.59
N ASN A 142 11.36 5.08 -0.65
CA ASN A 142 10.72 5.66 -1.85
C ASN A 142 9.18 5.67 -1.80
N CYS A 143 8.59 4.63 -1.21
CA CYS A 143 7.14 4.48 -1.07
C CYS A 143 6.47 5.62 -0.27
N THR A 144 7.14 6.13 0.77
CA THR A 144 6.64 7.26 1.57
C THR A 144 6.89 8.58 0.82
N SER A 145 8.08 8.77 0.25
CA SER A 145 8.42 9.99 -0.49
C SER A 145 7.57 10.22 -1.74
N SER A 146 7.12 9.14 -2.40
CA SER A 146 6.30 9.19 -3.63
C SER A 146 4.79 9.13 -3.39
N CYS A 147 4.33 9.06 -2.14
CA CYS A 147 2.89 8.98 -1.88
C CYS A 147 2.24 10.36 -2.13
N PRO A 148 1.38 10.52 -3.16
CA PRO A 148 0.76 11.82 -3.47
C PRO A 148 -0.26 12.26 -2.40
N LYS A 149 -0.65 11.34 -1.50
CA LYS A 149 -1.53 11.58 -0.36
C LYS A 149 -0.78 11.86 0.94
N GLY A 150 0.56 11.85 0.93
CA GLY A 150 1.38 12.07 2.13
C GLY A 150 1.30 10.95 3.16
N LEU A 151 0.88 9.74 2.78
CA LEU A 151 0.80 8.59 3.67
C LEU A 151 2.18 7.96 3.89
N ASN A 152 2.30 7.12 4.92
CA ASN A 152 3.57 6.48 5.27
C ASN A 152 3.51 4.93 5.24
N PRO A 153 3.52 4.32 4.04
CA PRO A 153 3.56 2.86 3.88
C PRO A 153 4.77 2.21 4.56
N ALA A 154 5.92 2.88 4.57
CA ALA A 154 7.12 2.33 5.22
C ALA A 154 6.90 2.12 6.73
N LYS A 155 6.26 3.08 7.41
CA LYS A 155 5.89 2.97 8.82
C LYS A 155 4.91 1.81 9.04
N ALA A 156 3.89 1.67 8.20
CA ALA A 156 2.94 0.56 8.29
C ALA A 156 3.63 -0.81 8.16
N ILE A 157 4.53 -0.97 7.19
CA ILE A 157 5.32 -2.20 7.01
C ILE A 157 6.21 -2.46 8.24
N GLY A 158 6.85 -1.43 8.77
CA GLY A 158 7.64 -1.52 10.00
C GLY A 158 6.81 -1.99 11.20
N SER A 159 5.58 -1.47 11.34
CA SER A 159 4.64 -1.90 12.37
C SER A 159 4.23 -3.37 12.23
N ILE A 160 3.97 -3.85 11.01
CA ILE A 160 3.70 -5.29 10.78
C ILE A 160 4.90 -6.13 11.23
N LYS A 161 6.11 -5.77 10.80
CA LYS A 161 7.34 -6.49 11.19
C LYS A 161 7.55 -6.50 12.70
N LYS A 162 7.30 -5.38 13.38
CA LYS A 162 7.37 -5.28 14.84
C LYS A 162 6.38 -6.22 15.51
N MET A 163 5.12 -6.22 15.04
CA MET A 163 4.09 -7.10 15.59
C MET A 163 4.48 -8.58 15.45
N LEU A 164 5.00 -8.99 14.29
CA LEU A 164 5.47 -10.36 14.05
C LEU A 164 6.68 -10.77 14.91
N ALA A 165 7.54 -9.82 15.26
CA ALA A 165 8.71 -10.09 16.10
C ALA A 165 8.37 -10.20 17.60
N THR A 166 7.21 -9.69 18.01
CA THR A 166 6.76 -9.66 19.42
C THR A 166 5.58 -10.58 19.71
N SER A 167 5.08 -11.30 18.69
CA SER A 167 3.91 -12.18 18.76
C SER A 167 4.26 -13.63 19.02
#